data_AF-A0ABD2PUX6-F1
#
_entry.id   AF-A0ABD2PUX6-F1
#
_cell.length_a   1.000
_cell.length_b   1.000
_cell.length_c   1.000
_cell.angle_alpha   90.00
_cell.angle_beta   90.00
_cell.angle_gamma   90.00
#
_symmetry.space_group_name_H-M   'P 1'
#
loop_
_entity.id
_entity.type
_entity.pdbx_description
1 polymer ?
#
loop_
_entity_poly.entity_id
_entity_poly.type
_entity_poly.pdbx_seq_one_letter_code
_entity_poly.pdbx_strand_id
1 'polypeptide(L)'
;RGFQWDEANKECLPENPCSRKDVNFCDPSGTIACVPQDDFTRTPTCLCVPGRSGSDCANPINACVKRVNWQVNSPGNDNCNVLKGNECVPILGVDKYFCKCKKPFQLDLSLNYDNCQAFQEACIEGEKYCENEAKCLTSLDGLVATCQCKKDSKGRNLFTGPFCSKRIGEWSNWVEIGSCEPATCGSPRFQRRRRVCISDPVVESVADCYGSKEQLLPCPSIPCQVASMQGSSLEQSMDSKLLTWYTLMSAVEIGALAAFWLIFGPVFSLLISRCISYLRNKIR
;
A
#
# COMPACT_ATOMS: atom_id res chain seq x y z
N ARG A 1 58.73 18.04 -15.80
CA ARG A 1 57.96 16.92 -15.19
C ARG A 1 57.00 16.37 -16.25
N GLY A 2 57.10 15.08 -16.58
CA GLY A 2 56.33 14.46 -17.67
C GLY A 2 57.01 14.48 -19.04
N PHE A 3 58.29 14.81 -19.10
CA PHE A 3 59.12 14.73 -20.30
C PHE A 3 60.50 14.20 -19.88
N GLN A 4 61.06 13.32 -20.68
CA GLN A 4 62.39 12.76 -20.54
C GLN A 4 63.28 13.31 -21.66
N TRP A 5 64.46 13.81 -21.30
CA TRP A 5 65.43 14.27 -22.29
C TRP A 5 66.04 13.08 -23.00
N ASP A 6 65.91 13.05 -24.33
CA ASP A 6 66.61 12.11 -25.20
C ASP A 6 67.93 12.76 -25.64
N GLU A 7 69.03 12.24 -25.09
CA GLU A 7 70.36 12.77 -25.36
C GLU A 7 70.87 12.45 -26.77
N ALA A 8 70.34 11.40 -27.41
CA ALA A 8 70.72 10.98 -28.76
C ALA A 8 70.10 11.91 -29.82
N ASN A 9 68.83 12.26 -29.64
CA ASN A 9 68.08 13.10 -30.58
C ASN A 9 68.04 14.60 -30.17
N LYS A 10 68.58 14.95 -28.98
CA LYS A 10 68.58 16.30 -28.41
C LYS A 10 67.16 16.89 -28.31
N GLU A 11 66.20 16.07 -27.92
CA GLU A 11 64.80 16.46 -27.80
C GLU A 11 64.18 16.00 -26.47
N CYS A 12 63.13 16.70 -26.03
CA CYS A 12 62.35 16.31 -24.86
C CYS A 12 61.17 15.44 -25.32
N LEU A 13 61.25 14.13 -25.08
CA LEU A 13 60.15 13.21 -25.37
C LEU A 13 59.17 13.15 -24.19
N PRO A 14 57.84 13.03 -24.43
CA PRO A 14 56.89 12.81 -23.36
C PRO A 14 57.23 11.53 -22.60
N GLU A 15 57.29 11.63 -21.28
CA GLU A 15 57.61 10.49 -20.41
C GLU A 15 56.42 9.52 -20.41
N ASN A 16 56.68 8.22 -20.62
CA ASN A 16 55.62 7.22 -20.63
C ASN A 16 54.94 7.15 -19.25
N PRO A 17 53.65 7.50 -19.13
CA PRO A 17 52.95 7.51 -17.85
C PRO A 17 52.85 6.12 -17.21
N CYS A 18 52.93 5.04 -17.98
CA CYS A 18 52.91 3.66 -17.49
C CYS A 18 54.23 3.24 -16.82
N SER A 19 55.34 3.95 -17.08
CA SER A 19 56.67 3.62 -16.54
C SER A 19 56.99 4.35 -15.22
N ARG A 20 56.08 5.23 -14.78
CA ARG A 20 56.25 6.05 -13.57
C ARG A 20 56.06 5.23 -12.31
N LYS A 21 57.09 5.19 -11.45
CA LYS A 21 57.06 4.47 -10.16
C LYS A 21 56.41 5.26 -9.04
N ASP A 22 56.20 6.55 -9.24
CA ASP A 22 55.68 7.48 -8.24
C ASP A 22 54.14 7.58 -8.25
N VAL A 23 53.48 7.06 -9.29
CA VAL A 23 52.02 7.11 -9.46
C VAL A 23 51.51 5.80 -10.05
N ASN A 24 50.61 5.12 -9.33
CA ASN A 24 49.91 3.94 -9.83
C ASN A 24 48.61 4.36 -10.52
N PHE A 25 48.64 4.47 -11.85
CA PHE A 25 47.45 4.79 -12.65
C PHE A 25 46.51 3.60 -12.84
N CYS A 26 47.08 2.40 -12.91
CA CYS A 26 46.37 1.14 -13.07
C CYS A 26 46.60 0.28 -11.83
N ASP A 27 45.57 -0.41 -11.36
CA ASP A 27 45.69 -1.37 -10.30
C ASP A 27 46.54 -2.56 -10.77
N PRO A 28 47.68 -2.86 -10.12
CA PRO A 28 48.59 -3.91 -10.57
C PRO A 28 47.98 -5.31 -10.45
N SER A 29 47.00 -5.52 -9.56
CA SER A 29 46.33 -6.81 -9.40
C SER A 29 45.25 -7.06 -10.46
N GLY A 30 44.76 -6.00 -11.11
CA GLY A 30 43.62 -6.03 -12.02
C GLY A 30 43.95 -5.65 -13.47
N THR A 31 45.21 -5.38 -13.79
CA THR A 31 45.63 -4.85 -15.10
C THR A 31 46.52 -5.84 -15.86
N ILE A 32 46.15 -6.15 -17.10
CA ILE A 32 46.98 -6.91 -18.05
C ILE A 32 48.10 -6.03 -18.60
N ALA A 33 47.74 -4.83 -19.06
CA ALA A 33 48.67 -3.91 -19.69
C ALA A 33 48.22 -2.46 -19.51
N CYS A 34 49.18 -1.55 -19.38
CA CYS A 34 48.97 -0.12 -19.38
C CYS A 34 49.38 0.41 -20.76
N VAL A 35 48.46 1.11 -21.43
CA VAL A 35 48.67 1.67 -22.76
C VAL A 35 48.76 3.19 -22.64
N PRO A 36 49.90 3.81 -22.95
CA PRO A 36 49.99 5.26 -23.01
C PRO A 36 49.11 5.77 -24.15
N GLN A 37 48.29 6.79 -23.88
CA GLN A 37 47.49 7.43 -24.90
C GLN A 37 48.30 8.58 -25.51
N ASP A 38 48.32 8.70 -26.84
CA ASP A 38 49.10 9.72 -27.57
C ASP A 38 48.56 11.14 -27.39
N ASP A 39 47.38 11.26 -26.80
CA ASP A 39 46.70 12.52 -26.59
C ASP A 39 47.24 13.23 -25.34
N PHE A 40 47.31 14.57 -25.41
CA PHE A 40 47.83 15.50 -24.39
C PHE A 40 47.23 15.35 -22.96
N THR A 41 46.29 14.44 -22.73
CA THR A 41 45.63 14.15 -21.46
C THR A 41 46.54 13.45 -20.43
N ARG A 42 47.66 12.84 -20.86
CA ARG A 42 48.66 12.15 -20.00
C ARG A 42 48.10 11.04 -19.10
N THR A 43 46.85 10.63 -19.28
CA THR A 43 46.21 9.54 -18.55
C THR A 43 46.32 8.26 -19.37
N PRO A 44 47.03 7.23 -18.91
CA PRO A 44 47.10 5.98 -19.64
C PRO A 44 45.77 5.24 -19.60
N THR A 45 45.53 4.39 -20.60
CA THR A 45 44.40 3.45 -20.60
C THR A 45 44.85 2.11 -20.02
N CYS A 46 44.13 1.63 -19.01
CA CYS A 46 44.40 0.34 -18.38
C CYS A 46 43.58 -0.77 -19.07
N LEU A 47 44.26 -1.80 -19.59
CA LEU A 47 43.62 -3.01 -20.09
C LEU A 47 43.41 -3.99 -18.94
N CYS A 48 42.17 -4.17 -18.53
CA CYS A 48 41.85 -4.96 -17.33
C CYS A 48 41.92 -6.47 -17.57
N VAL A 49 42.30 -7.22 -16.52
CA VAL A 49 42.15 -8.68 -16.49
C VAL A 49 40.67 -9.07 -16.57
N PRO A 50 40.32 -10.26 -17.10
CA PRO A 50 38.93 -10.73 -17.09
C PRO A 50 38.35 -10.67 -15.68
N GLY A 51 37.17 -10.06 -15.54
CA GLY A 51 36.51 -9.87 -14.25
C GLY A 51 36.83 -8.57 -13.52
N ARG A 52 37.74 -7.73 -14.04
CA ARG A 52 38.00 -6.38 -13.51
C ARG A 52 37.47 -5.29 -14.45
N SER A 53 37.18 -4.13 -13.89
CA SER A 53 36.58 -2.98 -14.56
C SER A 53 36.95 -1.66 -13.86
N GLY A 54 36.56 -0.55 -14.49
CA GLY A 54 36.96 0.79 -14.08
C GLY A 54 38.10 1.31 -14.95
N SER A 55 38.36 2.61 -14.88
CA SER A 55 39.47 3.25 -15.61
C SER A 55 40.84 2.77 -15.15
N ASP A 56 40.93 2.32 -13.90
CA ASP A 56 42.14 1.82 -13.23
C ASP A 56 42.12 0.29 -13.02
N CYS A 57 41.06 -0.41 -13.46
CA CYS A 57 40.87 -1.84 -13.25
C CYS A 57 40.83 -2.30 -11.78
N ALA A 58 40.63 -1.39 -10.81
CA ALA A 58 40.61 -1.74 -9.40
C ALA A 58 39.35 -2.54 -9.01
N ASN A 59 38.23 -2.29 -9.69
CA ASN A 59 36.93 -2.80 -9.27
C ASN A 59 36.57 -4.11 -9.98
N PRO A 60 35.97 -5.09 -9.30
CA PRO A 60 35.38 -6.24 -9.97
C PRO A 60 34.23 -5.80 -10.89
N ILE A 61 34.03 -6.52 -12.00
CA ILE A 61 32.89 -6.29 -12.89
C ILE A 61 31.58 -6.42 -12.11
N ASN A 62 30.65 -5.50 -12.39
CA ASN A 62 29.30 -5.51 -11.87
C ASN A 62 28.30 -5.50 -13.03
N ALA A 63 27.78 -6.69 -13.36
CA ALA A 63 26.85 -6.89 -14.47
C ALA A 63 25.50 -6.17 -14.31
N CYS A 64 25.14 -5.75 -13.09
CA CYS A 64 23.96 -4.91 -12.87
C CYS A 64 24.15 -3.50 -13.42
N VAL A 65 25.38 -2.96 -13.37
CA VAL A 65 25.70 -1.60 -13.81
C VAL A 65 26.18 -1.58 -15.26
N LYS A 66 27.08 -2.51 -15.62
CA LYS A 66 27.65 -2.57 -16.97
C LYS A 66 28.02 -3.99 -17.34
N ARG A 67 27.66 -4.37 -18.55
CA ARG A 67 28.00 -5.67 -19.14
C ARG A 67 29.36 -5.62 -19.84
N VAL A 68 30.02 -6.77 -19.95
CA VAL A 68 31.26 -6.90 -20.74
C VAL A 68 31.01 -6.49 -22.20
N ASN A 69 29.91 -6.98 -22.77
CA ASN A 69 29.45 -6.58 -24.11
C ASN A 69 28.24 -5.64 -24.02
N TRP A 70 28.46 -4.45 -23.49
CA TRP A 70 27.41 -3.42 -23.26
C TRP A 70 26.70 -2.93 -24.53
N GLN A 71 27.30 -3.15 -25.71
CA GLN A 71 26.70 -2.78 -27.00
C GLN A 71 25.58 -3.74 -27.42
N VAL A 72 25.59 -4.96 -26.89
CA VAL A 72 24.63 -6.01 -27.23
C VAL A 72 23.71 -6.33 -26.06
N ASN A 73 24.26 -6.30 -24.84
CA ASN A 73 23.55 -6.71 -23.64
C ASN A 73 23.26 -5.51 -22.74
N SER A 74 21.97 -5.32 -22.43
CA SER A 74 21.54 -4.35 -21.42
C SER A 74 22.06 -4.70 -20.03
N PRO A 75 22.36 -3.70 -19.18
CA PRO A 75 22.70 -3.89 -17.78
C PRO A 75 21.60 -4.61 -17.00
N GLY A 76 22.00 -5.36 -15.96
CA GLY A 76 21.05 -6.06 -15.11
C GLY A 76 20.07 -5.13 -14.38
N ASN A 77 20.46 -3.89 -14.04
CA ASN A 77 19.55 -2.93 -13.40
C ASN A 77 18.34 -2.60 -14.27
N ASP A 78 18.55 -2.50 -15.59
CA ASP A 78 17.49 -2.21 -16.55
C ASP A 78 16.63 -3.47 -16.76
N ASN A 79 17.26 -4.63 -16.94
CA ASN A 79 16.55 -5.89 -17.14
C ASN A 79 15.72 -6.31 -15.91
N CYS A 80 16.21 -6.03 -14.71
CA CYS A 80 15.50 -6.27 -13.45
C CYS A 80 14.49 -5.16 -13.12
N ASN A 81 14.38 -4.07 -13.90
CA ASN A 81 13.50 -2.93 -13.59
C ASN A 81 13.72 -2.38 -12.16
N VAL A 82 14.97 -2.14 -11.75
CA VAL A 82 15.31 -1.70 -10.38
C VAL A 82 14.60 -0.39 -10.00
N LEU A 83 14.40 0.52 -10.96
CA LEU A 83 13.65 1.77 -10.75
C LEU A 83 12.18 1.54 -10.35
N LYS A 84 11.62 0.35 -10.62
CA LYS A 84 10.27 -0.06 -10.20
C LYS A 84 10.27 -0.77 -8.84
N GLY A 85 11.40 -0.80 -8.14
CA GLY A 85 11.52 -1.33 -6.77
C GLY A 85 12.05 -2.77 -6.69
N ASN A 86 12.29 -3.42 -7.83
CA ASN A 86 12.96 -4.72 -7.92
C ASN A 86 14.45 -4.61 -7.55
N GLU A 87 15.13 -5.75 -7.42
CA GLU A 87 16.55 -5.79 -7.04
C GLU A 87 17.36 -6.56 -8.09
N CYS A 88 18.49 -6.00 -8.49
CA CYS A 88 19.51 -6.69 -9.28
C CYS A 88 20.64 -7.12 -8.34
N VAL A 89 21.02 -8.39 -8.39
CA VAL A 89 22.12 -8.93 -7.59
C VAL A 89 23.22 -9.42 -8.52
N PRO A 90 24.37 -8.73 -8.57
CA PRO A 90 25.48 -9.12 -9.43
C PRO A 90 26.30 -10.23 -8.77
N ILE A 91 26.89 -11.10 -9.60
CA ILE A 91 28.02 -11.93 -9.17
C ILE A 91 29.27 -11.13 -9.51
N LEU A 92 29.92 -10.58 -8.49
CA LEU A 92 31.08 -9.70 -8.69
C LEU A 92 32.22 -10.43 -9.39
N GLY A 93 32.79 -9.77 -10.39
CA GLY A 93 33.90 -10.31 -11.17
C GLY A 93 33.49 -11.18 -12.37
N VAL A 94 32.19 -11.36 -12.62
CA VAL A 94 31.69 -12.06 -13.81
C VAL A 94 30.57 -11.27 -14.48
N ASP A 95 30.32 -11.55 -15.76
CA ASP A 95 29.23 -10.92 -16.53
C ASP A 95 27.87 -11.59 -16.27
N LYS A 96 27.54 -11.83 -15.00
CA LYS A 96 26.29 -12.50 -14.59
C LYS A 96 25.64 -11.77 -13.42
N TYR A 97 24.32 -11.78 -13.42
CA TYR A 97 23.48 -11.25 -12.36
C TYR A 97 22.24 -12.14 -12.25
N PHE A 98 21.48 -11.93 -11.17
CA PHE A 98 20.14 -12.46 -11.02
C PHE A 98 19.20 -11.37 -10.51
N CYS A 99 17.91 -11.49 -10.82
CA CYS A 99 16.89 -10.53 -10.41
C CYS A 99 16.09 -11.09 -9.23
N LYS A 100 15.74 -10.21 -8.29
CA LYS A 100 14.67 -10.48 -7.33
C LYS A 100 13.49 -9.57 -7.66
N CYS A 101 12.47 -10.15 -8.25
CA CYS A 101 11.26 -9.43 -8.63
C CYS A 101 10.36 -9.24 -7.41
N LYS A 102 9.84 -8.02 -7.28
CA LYS A 102 8.77 -7.70 -6.34
C LYS A 102 7.46 -7.64 -7.12
N LYS A 103 6.39 -8.12 -6.49
CA LYS A 103 5.04 -8.00 -7.04
C LYS A 103 4.75 -6.54 -7.43
N PRO A 104 4.10 -6.31 -8.58
CA PRO A 104 3.51 -7.31 -9.49
C PRO A 104 4.47 -7.88 -10.54
N PHE A 105 5.77 -7.55 -10.52
CA PHE A 105 6.71 -8.02 -11.54
C PHE A 105 7.14 -9.47 -11.27
N GLN A 106 7.36 -10.20 -12.35
CA GLN A 106 7.87 -11.57 -12.34
C GLN A 106 8.85 -11.79 -13.49
N LEU A 107 9.49 -12.97 -13.47
CA LEU A 107 10.36 -13.43 -14.54
C LEU A 107 9.57 -13.60 -15.83
N ASP A 108 10.04 -12.96 -16.91
CA ASP A 108 9.59 -13.30 -18.25
C ASP A 108 10.38 -14.51 -18.76
N LEU A 109 9.71 -15.67 -18.81
CA LEU A 109 10.28 -16.94 -19.24
C LEU A 109 10.52 -17.00 -20.76
N SER A 110 10.02 -16.04 -21.54
CA SER A 110 10.33 -15.95 -22.97
C SER A 110 11.76 -15.44 -23.23
N LEU A 111 12.37 -14.80 -22.24
CA LEU A 111 13.72 -14.29 -22.29
C LEU A 111 14.71 -15.32 -21.72
N ASN A 112 15.88 -15.43 -22.35
CA ASN A 112 16.94 -16.36 -21.96
C ASN A 112 17.90 -15.79 -20.89
N TYR A 113 17.49 -14.74 -20.19
CA TYR A 113 18.25 -14.07 -19.14
C TYR A 113 17.34 -13.68 -17.99
N ASP A 114 17.94 -13.55 -16.81
CA ASP A 114 17.21 -13.16 -15.60
C ASP A 114 16.68 -11.73 -15.71
N ASN A 115 15.40 -11.52 -15.39
CA ASN A 115 14.69 -10.27 -15.67
C ASN A 115 13.46 -10.13 -14.75
N CYS A 116 12.90 -8.91 -14.69
CA CYS A 116 11.60 -8.67 -14.05
C CYS A 116 10.69 -7.90 -14.98
N GLN A 117 10.52 -8.41 -16.21
CA GLN A 117 9.78 -7.71 -17.27
C GLN A 117 8.34 -8.20 -17.42
N ALA A 118 8.04 -9.44 -17.03
CA ALA A 118 6.68 -9.94 -17.05
C ALA A 118 5.88 -9.33 -15.89
N PHE A 119 4.59 -9.09 -16.15
CA PHE A 119 3.65 -8.56 -15.18
C PHE A 119 2.70 -9.67 -14.72
N GLN A 120 2.64 -9.90 -13.43
CA GLN A 120 1.70 -10.82 -12.79
C GLN A 120 0.48 -10.03 -12.35
N GLU A 121 -0.62 -10.14 -13.09
CA GLU A 121 -1.90 -9.57 -12.67
C GLU A 121 -2.42 -10.28 -11.41
N ALA A 122 -2.91 -9.54 -10.41
CA ALA A 122 -3.47 -10.14 -9.20
C ALA A 122 -4.73 -11.01 -9.44
N CYS A 123 -5.36 -10.90 -10.61
CA CYS A 123 -6.49 -11.75 -11.03
C CYS A 123 -6.09 -13.09 -11.67
N ILE A 124 -4.82 -13.48 -11.60
CA ILE A 124 -4.38 -14.80 -12.06
C ILE A 124 -4.97 -15.91 -11.17
N GLU A 125 -5.22 -17.05 -11.81
CA GLU A 125 -5.82 -18.26 -11.24
C GLU A 125 -5.14 -18.67 -9.93
N GLY A 126 -5.87 -18.60 -8.81
CA GLY A 126 -5.42 -19.04 -7.48
C GLY A 126 -5.17 -17.95 -6.43
N GLU A 127 -4.91 -16.68 -6.81
CA GLU A 127 -4.74 -15.58 -5.81
C GLU A 127 -6.06 -14.86 -5.49
N LYS A 128 -6.88 -14.59 -6.50
CA LYS A 128 -8.22 -14.01 -6.34
C LYS A 128 -9.20 -14.66 -7.31
N TYR A 129 -10.13 -15.44 -6.77
CA TYR A 129 -11.22 -16.08 -7.52
C TYR A 129 -12.54 -15.32 -7.29
N CYS A 130 -13.34 -15.15 -8.34
CA CYS A 130 -14.66 -14.53 -8.26
C CYS A 130 -15.75 -15.54 -8.64
N GLU A 131 -16.78 -15.66 -7.79
CA GLU A 131 -17.91 -16.59 -7.99
C GLU A 131 -18.99 -15.99 -8.91
N ASN A 132 -19.96 -16.82 -9.31
CA ASN A 132 -21.20 -16.38 -9.99
C ASN A 132 -20.97 -15.53 -11.25
N GLU A 133 -20.02 -15.94 -12.09
CA GLU A 133 -19.62 -15.25 -13.34
C GLU A 133 -19.18 -13.79 -13.13
N ALA A 134 -18.72 -13.44 -11.93
CA ALA A 134 -18.17 -12.12 -11.65
C ALA A 134 -16.81 -11.94 -12.35
N LYS A 135 -16.55 -10.71 -12.82
CA LYS A 135 -15.29 -10.36 -13.49
C LYS A 135 -14.25 -9.97 -12.45
N CYS A 136 -13.10 -10.64 -12.43
CA CYS A 136 -11.97 -10.19 -11.64
C CYS A 136 -11.30 -8.98 -12.31
N LEU A 137 -11.03 -7.94 -11.53
CA LEU A 137 -10.33 -6.74 -11.97
C LEU A 137 -9.08 -6.52 -11.12
N THR A 138 -7.95 -6.34 -11.78
CA THR A 138 -6.68 -5.97 -11.18
C THR A 138 -6.52 -4.44 -11.21
N SER A 139 -5.99 -3.86 -10.13
CA SER A 139 -5.60 -2.45 -10.07
C SER A 139 -4.46 -2.14 -11.03
N LEU A 140 -4.30 -0.86 -11.40
CA LEU A 140 -3.26 -0.41 -12.35
C LEU A 140 -1.84 -0.76 -11.88
N ASP A 141 -1.64 -0.77 -10.57
CA ASP A 141 -0.38 -1.15 -9.92
C ASP A 141 -0.20 -2.67 -9.77
N GLY A 142 -1.17 -3.48 -10.19
CA GLY A 142 -1.08 -4.95 -10.15
C GLY A 142 -1.22 -5.56 -8.77
N LEU A 143 -1.33 -4.76 -7.71
CA LEU A 143 -1.23 -5.23 -6.31
C LEU A 143 -2.57 -5.62 -5.70
N VAL A 144 -3.66 -5.03 -6.20
CA VAL A 144 -5.00 -5.22 -5.64
C VAL A 144 -5.89 -5.85 -6.69
N ALA A 145 -6.60 -6.92 -6.31
CA ALA A 145 -7.65 -7.52 -7.12
C ALA A 145 -9.02 -7.38 -6.45
N THR A 146 -10.04 -7.07 -7.24
CA THR A 146 -11.43 -6.95 -6.78
C THR A 146 -12.38 -7.67 -7.73
N CYS A 147 -13.50 -8.17 -7.19
CA CYS A 147 -14.52 -8.82 -7.99
C CYS A 147 -15.62 -7.84 -8.36
N GLN A 148 -15.84 -7.67 -9.66
CA GLN A 148 -16.99 -6.95 -10.19
C GLN A 148 -18.16 -7.93 -10.37
N CYS A 149 -19.11 -7.84 -9.44
CA CYS A 149 -20.28 -8.73 -9.42
C CYS A 149 -21.22 -8.50 -10.61
N LYS A 150 -21.88 -9.58 -11.03
CA LYS A 150 -22.86 -9.57 -12.13
C LYS A 150 -24.00 -8.60 -11.84
N LYS A 151 -24.46 -7.91 -12.88
CA LYS A 151 -25.55 -6.93 -12.84
C LYS A 151 -26.74 -7.38 -13.67
N ASP A 152 -27.93 -6.92 -13.31
CA ASP A 152 -29.16 -7.09 -14.10
C ASP A 152 -29.24 -6.09 -15.27
N SER A 153 -30.29 -6.21 -16.11
CA SER A 153 -30.54 -5.31 -17.24
C SER A 153 -30.78 -3.84 -16.84
N LYS A 154 -31.06 -3.59 -15.56
CA LYS A 154 -31.24 -2.24 -14.99
C LYS A 154 -29.95 -1.74 -14.31
N GLY A 155 -28.85 -2.48 -14.39
CA GLY A 155 -27.55 -2.13 -13.81
C GLY A 155 -27.43 -2.37 -12.30
N ARG A 156 -28.39 -3.06 -11.66
CA ARG A 156 -28.36 -3.40 -10.24
C ARG A 156 -27.51 -4.65 -10.03
N ASN A 157 -26.71 -4.67 -8.97
CA ASN A 157 -25.92 -5.86 -8.62
C ASN A 157 -26.86 -7.01 -8.22
N LEU A 158 -26.60 -8.20 -8.75
CA LEU A 158 -27.29 -9.44 -8.36
C LEU A 158 -26.60 -10.14 -7.18
N PHE A 159 -25.31 -9.86 -6.99
CA PHE A 159 -24.48 -10.45 -5.96
C PHE A 159 -23.64 -9.40 -5.23
N THR A 160 -23.19 -9.72 -4.03
CA THR A 160 -22.40 -8.87 -3.14
C THR A 160 -21.30 -9.67 -2.42
N GLY A 161 -20.45 -8.95 -1.70
CA GLY A 161 -19.31 -9.49 -0.97
C GLY A 161 -18.01 -9.50 -1.78
N PRO A 162 -16.88 -9.81 -1.12
CA PRO A 162 -15.54 -9.69 -1.70
C PRO A 162 -15.25 -10.68 -2.85
N PHE A 163 -16.09 -11.69 -3.01
CA PHE A 163 -16.00 -12.74 -4.03
C PHE A 163 -17.28 -12.89 -4.85
N CYS A 164 -18.28 -12.00 -4.65
CA CYS A 164 -19.60 -12.10 -5.29
C CYS A 164 -20.35 -13.41 -4.99
N SER A 165 -20.11 -14.01 -3.84
CA SER A 165 -20.73 -15.27 -3.42
C SER A 165 -22.15 -15.11 -2.88
N LYS A 166 -22.50 -13.92 -2.36
CA LYS A 166 -23.80 -13.69 -1.72
C LYS A 166 -24.80 -13.08 -2.69
N ARG A 167 -25.97 -13.69 -2.84
CA ARG A 167 -27.05 -13.13 -3.66
C ARG A 167 -27.71 -11.94 -2.96
N ILE A 168 -27.96 -10.86 -3.70
CA ILE A 168 -28.72 -9.71 -3.21
C ILE A 168 -30.21 -10.05 -3.31
N GLY A 169 -30.95 -9.83 -2.23
CA GLY A 169 -32.39 -10.08 -2.18
C GLY A 169 -33.16 -8.98 -2.93
N GLU A 170 -34.32 -9.35 -3.46
CA GLU A 170 -35.25 -8.37 -4.02
C GLU A 170 -36.32 -8.02 -2.98
N TRP A 171 -36.58 -6.73 -2.81
CA TRP A 171 -37.68 -6.31 -1.96
C TRP A 171 -39.02 -6.70 -2.58
N SER A 172 -39.92 -7.23 -1.76
CA SER A 172 -41.33 -7.32 -2.12
C SER A 172 -41.91 -5.94 -2.41
N ASN A 173 -43.07 -5.92 -3.05
CA ASN A 173 -43.92 -4.74 -3.03
C ASN A 173 -44.19 -4.33 -1.57
N TRP A 174 -44.34 -3.02 -1.35
CA TRP A 174 -44.81 -2.52 -0.07
C TRP A 174 -46.18 -3.10 0.22
N VAL A 175 -46.38 -3.57 1.45
CA VAL A 175 -47.72 -3.89 1.95
C VAL A 175 -48.56 -2.62 2.00
N GLU A 176 -49.88 -2.80 2.01
CA GLU A 176 -50.83 -1.71 2.12
C GLU A 176 -50.50 -0.80 3.31
N ILE A 177 -50.66 0.51 3.11
CA ILE A 177 -50.34 1.52 4.11
C ILE A 177 -51.25 1.33 5.33
N GLY A 178 -50.65 1.24 6.51
CA GLY A 178 -51.38 1.12 7.77
C GLY A 178 -52.15 2.39 8.14
N SER A 179 -53.04 2.28 9.12
CA SER A 179 -53.80 3.41 9.66
C SER A 179 -52.88 4.46 10.31
N CYS A 180 -53.39 5.69 10.42
CA CYS A 180 -52.69 6.77 11.12
C CYS A 180 -52.62 6.52 12.63
N GLU A 181 -51.41 6.53 13.17
CA GLU A 181 -51.14 6.41 14.60
C GLU A 181 -50.54 7.73 15.13
N PRO A 182 -51.08 8.29 16.23
CA PRO A 182 -52.33 7.90 16.90
C PRO A 182 -53.58 8.17 16.04
N ALA A 183 -54.67 7.44 16.30
CA ALA A 183 -55.96 7.65 15.62
C ALA A 183 -56.59 9.01 15.96
N THR A 184 -56.25 9.57 17.12
CA THR A 184 -56.68 10.88 17.58
C THR A 184 -56.04 12.02 16.79
N CYS A 185 -56.66 13.20 16.84
CA CYS A 185 -56.09 14.42 16.27
C CYS A 185 -54.79 14.80 17.00
N GLY A 186 -53.90 15.53 16.34
CA GLY A 186 -52.61 15.95 16.88
C GLY A 186 -51.51 15.91 15.82
N SER A 187 -50.35 16.51 16.11
CA SER A 187 -49.17 16.43 15.26
C SER A 187 -47.94 16.15 16.14
N PRO A 188 -47.04 15.23 15.76
CA PRO A 188 -47.00 14.52 14.48
C PRO A 188 -47.82 13.22 14.49
N ARG A 189 -48.34 12.83 13.31
CA ARG A 189 -49.03 11.56 13.08
C ARG A 189 -48.39 10.84 11.90
N PHE A 190 -48.27 9.53 12.02
CA PHE A 190 -47.60 8.72 11.01
C PHE A 190 -48.41 7.50 10.62
N GLN A 191 -48.30 7.12 9.35
CA GLN A 191 -48.71 5.82 8.83
C GLN A 191 -47.47 4.98 8.60
N ARG A 192 -47.60 3.67 8.79
CA ARG A 192 -46.51 2.72 8.64
C ARG A 192 -46.77 1.84 7.42
N ARG A 193 -45.75 1.66 6.58
CA ARG A 193 -45.73 0.59 5.57
C ARG A 193 -44.50 -0.28 5.74
N ARG A 194 -44.65 -1.57 5.41
CA ARG A 194 -43.60 -2.59 5.53
C ARG A 194 -43.40 -3.31 4.21
N ARG A 195 -42.24 -3.90 4.01
CA ARG A 195 -41.94 -4.81 2.90
C ARG A 195 -41.07 -5.96 3.41
N VAL A 196 -41.04 -7.06 2.66
CA VAL A 196 -40.28 -8.26 3.03
C VAL A 196 -39.17 -8.45 2.01
N CYS A 197 -37.99 -8.85 2.48
CA CYS A 197 -36.91 -9.23 1.58
C CYS A 197 -37.21 -10.63 1.03
N ILE A 198 -37.38 -10.74 -0.29
CA ILE A 198 -37.62 -12.01 -0.97
C ILE A 198 -36.26 -12.67 -1.19
N SER A 199 -35.99 -13.71 -0.39
CA SER A 199 -34.88 -14.64 -0.62
C SER A 199 -35.39 -15.89 -1.34
N ASP A 200 -34.52 -16.53 -2.12
CA ASP A 200 -34.82 -17.82 -2.74
C ASP A 200 -34.86 -18.91 -1.65
N PRO A 201 -35.96 -19.66 -1.48
CA PRO A 201 -36.06 -20.68 -0.43
C PRO A 201 -35.08 -21.85 -0.62
N VAL A 202 -34.49 -22.01 -1.80
CA VAL A 202 -33.57 -23.11 -2.13
C VAL A 202 -32.12 -22.78 -1.70
N VAL A 203 -31.79 -21.50 -1.53
CA VAL A 203 -30.41 -21.07 -1.25
C VAL A 203 -30.28 -20.73 0.23
N GLU A 204 -29.51 -21.53 0.98
CA GLU A 204 -29.21 -21.31 2.42
C GLU A 204 -28.57 -19.95 2.73
N SER A 205 -28.05 -19.23 1.71
CA SER A 205 -27.58 -17.87 1.89
C SER A 205 -28.77 -16.90 1.97
N VAL A 206 -29.03 -16.38 3.17
CA VAL A 206 -29.99 -15.29 3.39
C VAL A 206 -29.65 -14.12 2.46
N ALA A 207 -30.57 -13.80 1.56
CA ALA A 207 -30.38 -12.72 0.61
C ALA A 207 -30.46 -11.37 1.34
N ASP A 208 -29.41 -10.55 1.24
CA ASP A 208 -29.39 -9.23 1.87
C ASP A 208 -30.12 -8.23 0.97
N CYS A 209 -31.20 -7.63 1.45
CA CYS A 209 -31.87 -6.52 0.78
C CYS A 209 -31.39 -5.18 1.34
N TYR A 210 -30.83 -4.33 0.49
CA TYR A 210 -30.39 -2.99 0.89
C TYR A 210 -31.57 -2.01 0.99
N GLY A 211 -31.64 -1.27 2.11
CA GLY A 211 -32.65 -0.23 2.38
C GLY A 211 -33.60 -0.59 3.52
N SER A 212 -34.55 0.32 3.83
CA SER A 212 -35.41 0.16 5.00
C SER A 212 -36.49 -0.92 4.78
N LYS A 213 -36.65 -1.82 5.75
CA LYS A 213 -37.77 -2.79 5.83
C LYS A 213 -39.11 -2.11 6.09
N GLU A 214 -39.06 -0.96 6.76
CA GLU A 214 -40.21 -0.21 7.24
C GLU A 214 -40.03 1.27 6.92
N GLN A 215 -41.14 1.96 6.64
CA GLN A 215 -41.15 3.39 6.39
C GLN A 215 -42.34 4.03 7.10
N LEU A 216 -42.07 5.16 7.76
CA LEU A 216 -43.07 6.05 8.32
C LEU A 216 -43.39 7.16 7.32
N LEU A 217 -44.68 7.39 7.09
CA LEU A 217 -45.22 8.40 6.18
C LEU A 217 -46.06 9.38 7.00
N PRO A 218 -46.02 10.70 6.73
CA PRO A 218 -46.87 11.65 7.42
C PRO A 218 -48.34 11.43 7.08
N CYS A 219 -49.20 11.57 8.10
CA CYS A 219 -50.64 11.56 7.92
C CYS A 219 -51.18 12.89 7.37
N PRO A 220 -52.37 12.87 6.72
CA PRO A 220 -53.15 14.08 6.50
C PRO A 220 -53.46 14.79 7.83
N SER A 221 -53.36 16.12 7.86
CA SER A 221 -53.65 16.91 9.04
C SER A 221 -55.15 16.86 9.38
N ILE A 222 -55.49 16.33 10.55
CA ILE A 222 -56.84 16.44 11.12
C ILE A 222 -56.77 17.54 12.20
N PRO A 223 -57.53 18.65 12.07
CA PRO A 223 -57.53 19.70 13.06
C PRO A 223 -58.10 19.17 14.37
N CYS A 224 -57.36 19.37 15.47
CA CYS A 224 -57.92 19.13 16.79
C CYS A 224 -58.92 20.22 17.13
N GLN A 225 -60.15 19.83 17.46
CA GLN A 225 -61.01 20.71 18.23
C GLN A 225 -60.46 20.75 19.65
N VAL A 226 -59.70 21.81 19.93
CA VAL A 226 -59.20 22.09 21.26
C VAL A 226 -60.41 22.46 22.11
N ALA A 227 -60.92 21.51 22.89
CA ALA A 227 -61.61 21.90 24.11
C ALA A 227 -60.54 22.61 24.94
N SER A 228 -60.67 23.93 25.06
CA SER A 228 -59.84 24.81 25.88
C SER A 228 -59.75 24.24 27.30
N MET A 229 -58.68 23.49 27.58
CA MET A 229 -58.17 23.33 28.93
C MET A 229 -56.78 23.93 28.98
N GLN A 230 -56.68 24.88 29.90
CA GLN A 230 -55.53 25.69 30.22
C GLN A 230 -54.25 24.86 30.33
N GLY A 231 -53.17 25.50 29.86
CA GLY A 231 -51.77 25.15 30.01
C GLY A 231 -51.46 23.99 30.94
N SER A 232 -51.10 22.86 30.36
CA SER A 232 -50.10 21.99 30.97
C SER A 232 -48.87 22.08 30.08
N SER A 233 -47.80 22.60 30.67
CA SER A 233 -46.44 22.56 30.17
C SER A 233 -46.12 21.16 29.67
N LEU A 234 -45.56 21.08 28.47
CA LEU A 234 -44.90 19.88 27.99
C LEU A 234 -43.59 19.73 28.78
N GLU A 235 -43.69 19.42 30.07
CA GLU A 235 -42.56 18.90 30.84
C GLU A 235 -42.23 17.55 30.23
N GLN A 236 -41.12 17.50 29.50
CA GLN A 236 -40.47 16.25 29.15
C GLN A 236 -40.26 15.47 30.45
N SER A 237 -41.03 14.40 30.63
CA SER A 237 -40.90 13.50 31.77
C SER A 237 -39.60 12.70 31.62
N MET A 238 -38.46 13.33 31.89
CA MET A 238 -37.28 12.59 32.32
C MET A 238 -37.58 12.11 33.74
N ASP A 239 -37.79 10.80 33.86
CA ASP A 239 -38.07 10.11 35.10
C ASP A 239 -37.00 10.50 36.15
N SER A 240 -37.40 11.18 37.22
CA SER A 240 -36.50 11.79 38.20
C SER A 240 -35.57 10.75 38.86
N LYS A 241 -36.01 9.48 38.88
CA LYS A 241 -35.25 8.32 39.33
C LYS A 241 -34.10 7.97 38.39
N LEU A 242 -34.31 8.12 37.08
CA LEU A 242 -33.28 7.85 36.07
C LEU A 242 -32.18 8.92 36.13
N LEU A 243 -32.57 10.18 36.33
CA LEU A 243 -31.61 11.28 36.46
C LEU A 243 -30.75 11.14 37.74
N THR A 244 -31.36 10.76 38.87
CA THR A 244 -30.61 10.51 40.12
C THR A 244 -29.69 9.29 40.02
N TRP A 245 -30.10 8.24 39.30
CA TRP A 245 -29.23 7.10 39.02
C TRP A 245 -28.00 7.48 38.20
N TYR A 246 -28.18 8.23 37.11
CA TYR A 246 -27.07 8.65 36.25
C TYR A 246 -26.09 9.58 36.96
N THR A 247 -26.56 10.50 37.81
CA THR A 247 -25.67 11.39 38.57
C THR A 247 -24.84 10.64 39.61
N LEU A 248 -25.42 9.64 40.29
CA LEU A 248 -24.70 8.79 41.25
C LEU A 248 -23.61 7.95 40.56
N MET A 249 -23.93 7.30 39.44
CA MET A 249 -22.94 6.51 38.69
C MET A 249 -21.78 7.37 38.19
N SER A 250 -22.09 8.58 37.69
CA SER A 250 -21.07 9.54 37.24
C SER A 250 -20.14 9.97 38.38
N ALA A 251 -20.67 10.18 39.59
CA ALA A 251 -19.86 10.54 40.75
C ALA A 251 -18.92 9.39 41.20
N VAL A 252 -19.39 8.14 41.13
CA VAL A 252 -18.58 6.96 41.42
C VAL A 252 -17.45 6.79 40.40
N GLU A 253 -17.73 6.96 39.11
CA GLU A 253 -16.71 6.91 38.06
C GLU A 253 -15.62 7.97 38.25
N ILE A 254 -15.99 9.21 38.56
CA ILE A 254 -15.03 10.29 38.82
C ILE A 254 -14.17 9.96 40.05
N GLY A 255 -14.77 9.42 41.12
CA GLY A 255 -14.05 8.99 42.32
C GLY A 255 -13.05 7.86 42.03
N ALA A 256 -13.45 6.88 41.22
CA ALA A 256 -12.59 5.77 40.82
C ALA A 256 -11.39 6.25 39.98
N LEU A 257 -11.61 7.17 39.04
CA LEU A 257 -10.53 7.77 38.23
C LEU A 257 -9.57 8.58 39.09
N ALA A 258 -10.06 9.36 40.06
CA ALA A 258 -9.23 10.12 40.97
C ALA A 258 -8.36 9.20 41.86
N ALA A 259 -8.95 8.13 42.41
CA ALA A 259 -8.21 7.14 43.20
C ALA A 259 -7.15 6.41 42.37
N PHE A 260 -7.48 6.04 41.13
CA PHE A 260 -6.52 5.42 40.22
C PHE A 260 -5.31 6.33 39.95
N TRP A 261 -5.55 7.62 39.68
CA TRP A 261 -4.47 8.59 39.48
C TRP A 261 -3.61 8.81 40.73
N LEU A 262 -4.19 8.80 41.93
CA LEU A 262 -3.43 8.93 43.18
C LEU A 262 -2.54 7.71 43.46
N ILE A 263 -3.03 6.50 43.16
CA ILE A 263 -2.29 5.26 43.41
C ILE A 263 -1.20 5.04 42.36
N PHE A 264 -1.55 5.18 41.08
CA PHE A 264 -0.65 4.80 39.98
C PHE A 264 0.13 5.98 39.41
N GLY A 265 -0.31 7.22 39.62
CA GLY A 265 0.38 8.43 39.14
C GLY A 265 1.86 8.49 39.50
N PRO A 266 2.27 8.27 40.77
CA PRO A 266 3.68 8.29 41.16
C PRO A 266 4.51 7.23 40.45
N VAL A 267 3.95 6.04 40.22
CA VAL A 267 4.60 4.93 39.52
C VAL A 267 4.80 5.30 38.05
N PHE A 268 3.78 5.86 37.39
CA PHE A 268 3.88 6.34 36.02
C PHE A 268 4.90 7.46 35.87
N SER A 269 4.94 8.43 36.79
CA SER A 269 5.94 9.51 36.78
C SER A 269 7.37 8.97 36.90
N LEU A 270 7.60 7.96 37.76
CA LEU A 270 8.91 7.31 37.91
C LEU A 270 9.31 6.54 36.64
N LEU A 271 8.38 5.81 36.02
CA LEU A 271 8.63 5.09 34.77
C LEU A 271 8.96 6.03 33.61
N ILE A 272 8.21 7.13 33.47
CA ILE A 272 8.47 8.15 32.45
C ILE A 272 9.84 8.80 32.69
N SER A 273 10.17 9.16 33.93
CA SER A 273 11.48 9.72 34.27
C SER A 273 12.63 8.76 33.91
N ARG A 274 12.49 7.47 34.23
CA ARG A 274 13.47 6.43 33.84
C ARG A 274 13.55 6.24 32.33
N CYS A 275 12.43 6.28 31.62
CA CYS A 275 12.39 6.15 30.17
C CYS A 275 13.08 7.35 29.47
N ILE A 276 12.82 8.57 29.94
CA ILE A 276 13.48 9.79 29.46
C ILE A 276 14.99 9.73 29.72
N SER A 277 15.40 9.27 30.91
CA SER A 277 16.83 9.09 31.23
C SER A 277 17.50 8.04 30.35
N TYR A 278 16.83 6.92 30.07
CA TYR A 278 17.33 5.88 29.17
C TYR A 278 17.47 6.39 27.72
N LEU A 279 16.47 7.11 27.21
CA LEU A 279 16.52 7.71 25.87
C LEU A 279 17.63 8.76 25.76
N ARG A 280 17.81 9.60 26.78
CA ARG A 280 18.89 10.61 26.81
C ARG A 280 20.28 9.97 26.78
N ASN A 281 20.47 8.82 27.43
CA ASN A 281 21.74 8.10 27.42
C ASN A 281 22.02 7.35 26.10
N LYS A 282 21.00 7.02 25.31
CA LYS A 282 21.15 6.33 24.02
C LYS A 282 21.40 7.28 22.85
N ILE A 283 21.11 8.58 23.03
CA ILE A 283 21.28 9.64 22.03
C ILE A 283 22.64 10.35 22.16
N ARG A 284 23.36 10.16 23.28
CA ARG A 284 24.76 10.58 23.46
C ARG A 284 25.71 9.46 23.05
#